data_AF-A0A8J3HUC7-F1
#
_entry.id   AF-A0A8J3HUC7-F1
#
_cell.length_a   1.000
_cell.length_b   1.000
_cell.length_c   1.000
_cell.angle_alpha   90.00
_cell.angle_beta   90.00
_cell.angle_gamma   90.00
#
_symmetry.space_group_name_H-M   'P 1'
#
loop_
_entity.id
_entity.type
_entity.pdbx_description
1 polymer ?
#
loop_
_entity_poly.entity_id
_entity_poly.type
_entity_poly.pdbx_seq_one_letter_code
_entity_poly.pdbx_strand_id
1 'polypeptide(L)' 'MILYCTISKKNDIYSKLLAVNNFSTQAILLVAIMSVIVRSSFLLDVALVYASISFTSTVAFMKFFLDKSFG' A
#
# COMPACT_ATOMS: atom_id res chain seq x y z
N MET A 1 -3.36 12.49 3.00
CA MET A 1 -2.79 13.14 1.80
C MET A 1 -1.92 14.37 2.10
N ILE A 2 -2.36 15.30 2.97
CA ILE A 2 -1.61 16.53 3.30
C ILE A 2 -0.25 16.23 3.99
N LEU A 3 -0.18 15.14 4.77
CA LEU A 3 1.04 14.70 5.47
C LEU A 3 2.04 13.97 4.54
N TYR A 4 1.61 13.40 3.42
CA TYR A 4 2.50 12.65 2.53
C TYR A 4 3.45 13.57 1.74
N CYS A 5 2.93 14.74 1.34
CA CYS A 5 3.70 15.76 0.63
C CYS A 5 4.86 16.30 1.48
N THR A 6 4.66 16.44 2.80
CA THR A 6 5.69 16.92 3.74
C THR A 6 6.79 15.90 3.98
N ILE A 7 6.49 14.60 3.97
CA ILE A 7 7.47 13.53 4.26
C ILE A 7 8.29 13.19 3.00
N SER A 8 7.69 13.29 1.80
CA SER A 8 8.38 13.00 0.52
C SER A 8 9.46 14.02 0.13
N LYS A 9 9.47 15.24 0.71
CA LYS A 9 10.50 16.24 0.42
C LYS A 9 11.85 15.97 1.10
N LYS A 10 11.92 15.06 2.07
CA LYS A 10 13.18 14.71 2.77
C LYS A 10 13.90 13.59 2.00
N ASN A 11 15.17 13.79 1.67
CA ASN A 11 15.99 12.85 0.89
C ASN A 11 16.48 11.68 1.75
N ASP A 12 15.55 10.92 2.30
CA ASP A 12 15.79 9.79 3.22
C ASP A 12 15.03 8.55 2.72
N ILE A 13 15.72 7.43 2.55
CA ILE A 13 15.15 6.13 2.12
C ILE A 13 14.01 5.66 3.04
N TYR A 14 14.13 5.92 4.34
CA TYR A 14 13.10 5.63 5.33
C TYR A 14 11.80 6.42 5.09
N SER A 15 11.92 7.68 4.66
CA SER A 15 10.77 8.55 4.37
C SER A 15 9.95 8.04 3.18
N LYS A 16 10.63 7.46 2.16
CA LYS A 16 9.98 6.81 1.01
C LYS A 16 9.28 5.50 1.39
N LEU A 17 9.90 4.67 2.23
CA LEU A 17 9.29 3.41 2.71
C LEU A 17 8.04 3.67 3.55
N LEU A 18 8.10 4.64 4.47
CA LEU A 18 6.95 5.04 5.29
C LEU A 18 5.80 5.59 4.43
N ALA A 19 6.14 6.35 3.38
CA ALA A 19 5.21 6.86 2.39
C ALA A 19 4.46 5.72 1.66
N VAL A 20 5.18 4.72 1.13
CA VAL A 20 4.57 3.59 0.40
C VAL A 20 3.63 2.77 1.30
N ASN A 21 4.01 2.52 2.56
CA ASN A 21 3.16 1.82 3.52
C ASN A 21 1.84 2.55 3.76
N ASN A 22 1.88 3.87 4.00
CA ASN A 22 0.67 4.67 4.19
C ASN A 22 -0.18 4.79 2.92
N PHE A 23 0.44 4.78 1.74
CA PHE A 23 -0.29 4.80 0.46
C PHE A 23 -1.08 3.50 0.24
N SER A 24 -0.49 2.35 0.57
CA SER A 24 -1.14 1.04 0.47
C SER A 24 -2.39 0.94 1.36
N THR A 25 -2.31 1.39 2.61
CA THR A 25 -3.46 1.41 3.53
C THR A 25 -4.61 2.27 3.00
N GLN A 26 -4.31 3.43 2.40
CA GLN A 26 -5.34 4.30 1.83
C GLN A 26 -5.96 3.70 0.55
N ALA A 27 -5.18 2.96 -0.25
CA ALA A 27 -5.66 2.26 -1.44
C ALA A 27 -6.60 1.10 -1.09
N ILE A 28 -6.27 0.30 -0.06
CA ILE A 28 -7.10 -0.81 0.41
C ILE A 28 -8.43 -0.27 0.98
N LEU A 29 -8.39 0.82 1.75
CA LEU A 29 -9.59 1.46 2.29
C LEU A 29 -10.52 1.95 1.18
N LEU A 30 -9.96 2.54 0.11
CA LEU A 30 -10.72 3.00 -1.05
C LEU A 30 -11.41 1.82 -1.77
N VAL A 31 -10.68 0.73 -2.00
CA VAL A 31 -11.21 -0.48 -2.66
C VAL A 31 -12.29 -1.14 -1.82
N ALA A 32 -12.13 -1.20 -0.49
CA ALA A 32 -13.14 -1.73 0.42
C ALA A 32 -14.45 -0.90 0.38
N ILE A 33 -14.35 0.44 0.40
CA ILE A 33 -15.52 1.33 0.31
C ILE A 33 -16.22 1.16 -1.05
N MET A 34 -15.45 1.08 -2.14
CA MET A 34 -16.01 0.87 -3.48
C MET A 34 -16.75 -0.45 -3.61
N SER A 35 -16.28 -1.51 -2.94
CA SER A 35 -16.97 -2.79 -2.91
C SER A 35 -18.30 -2.75 -2.16
N VAL A 36 -18.41 -1.95 -1.10
CA VAL A 36 -19.67 -1.81 -0.33
C VAL A 36 -20.72 -1.06 -1.15
N ILE A 37 -20.31 -0.04 -1.92
CA ILE A 37 -21.21 0.76 -2.76
C ILE A 37 -21.85 -0.06 -3.88
N VAL A 38 -21.10 -1.00 -4.48
CA VAL A 38 -21.59 -1.76 -5.64
C VAL A 38 -22.58 -2.88 -5.23
N ARG A 39 -22.73 -3.18 -3.93
CA ARG A 39 -23.75 -4.11 -3.38
C ARG A 39 -23.80 -5.48 -4.08
N SER A 40 -22.65 -5.92 -4.58
CA SER A 40 -22.48 -7.19 -5.28
C SER A 40 -21.33 -7.96 -4.65
N SER A 41 -21.64 -9.11 -4.05
CA SER A 41 -20.68 -9.96 -3.33
C SER A 41 -19.53 -10.47 -4.23
N PHE A 42 -19.74 -10.53 -5.54
CA PHE A 42 -18.71 -10.98 -6.50
C PHE A 42 -17.55 -9.97 -6.62
N LEU A 43 -17.84 -8.68 -6.46
CA LEU A 43 -16.83 -7.62 -6.50
C LEU A 43 -16.08 -7.49 -5.16
N LEU A 44 -16.64 -8.03 -4.09
CA LEU A 44 -16.03 -8.08 -2.77
C LEU A 44 -14.86 -9.07 -2.74
N ASP A 45 -14.97 -10.21 -3.43
CA ASP A 45 -13.88 -11.17 -3.57
C ASP A 45 -12.70 -10.57 -4.34
N VAL A 46 -12.96 -9.93 -5.49
CA VAL A 46 -11.91 -9.27 -6.29
C VAL A 46 -11.23 -8.12 -5.54
N ALA A 47 -11.99 -7.37 -4.74
CA ALA A 47 -11.47 -6.32 -3.88
C ALA A 47 -10.52 -6.87 -2.79
N LEU A 48 -10.87 -8.01 -2.21
CA LEU A 48 -10.10 -8.66 -1.15
C LEU A 48 -8.81 -9.30 -1.70
N VAL A 49 -8.85 -9.85 -2.92
CA VAL A 49 -7.68 -10.32 -3.67
C VAL A 49 -6.75 -9.15 -4.03
N TYR A 50 -7.31 -8.04 -4.52
CA TYR A 50 -6.51 -6.86 -4.86
C TYR A 50 -5.85 -6.21 -3.63
N ALA A 51 -6.53 -6.23 -2.49
CA ALA A 51 -5.98 -5.82 -1.20
C ALA A 51 -4.81 -6.73 -0.78
N SER A 52 -4.97 -8.05 -0.92
CA SER A 52 -3.95 -9.04 -0.56
C SER A 52 -2.69 -8.95 -1.43
N ILE A 53 -2.85 -8.69 -2.74
CA ILE A 53 -1.74 -8.51 -3.69
C ILE A 53 -0.96 -7.22 -3.38
N SER A 54 -1.66 -6.12 -3.11
CA SER A 54 -1.03 -4.83 -2.78
C SER A 54 -0.30 -4.87 -1.44
N PHE A 55 -0.87 -5.59 -0.46
CA PHE A 55 -0.22 -5.84 0.83
C PHE A 55 1.04 -6.69 0.67
N THR A 56 0.94 -7.84 0.00
CA THR A 56 2.07 -8.75 -0.24
C THR A 56 3.19 -8.09 -1.03
N SER A 57 2.85 -7.29 -2.04
CA SER A 57 3.85 -6.56 -2.85
C SER A 57 4.66 -5.59 -2.00
N THR A 58 4.02 -4.84 -1.10
CA THR A 58 4.72 -3.88 -0.22
C THR A 58 5.66 -4.59 0.75
N VAL A 59 5.20 -5.70 1.34
CA VAL A 59 6.02 -6.54 2.23
C VAL A 59 7.21 -7.16 1.47
N ALA A 60 6.98 -7.66 0.25
CA ALA A 60 8.02 -8.22 -0.61
C ALA A 60 9.08 -7.17 -0.98
N PHE A 61 8.65 -5.95 -1.31
CA PHE A 61 9.56 -4.83 -1.58
C PHE A 61 10.44 -4.51 -0.37
N MET A 62 9.86 -4.42 0.85
CA MET A 62 10.65 -4.20 2.07
C MET A 62 11.70 -5.29 2.28
N LYS A 63 11.32 -6.57 2.13
CA LYS A 63 12.24 -7.70 2.29
C LYS A 63 13.36 -7.68 1.23
N PHE A 64 13.03 -7.36 -0.02
CA PHE A 64 14.02 -7.30 -1.10
C PHE A 64 15.05 -6.19 -0.88
N PHE A 65 14.63 -5.00 -0.46
CA PHE A 65 15.57 -3.90 -0.17
C PHE A 65 16.41 -4.14 1.08
N LEU A 66 15.85 -4.81 2.10
CA LEU A 66 16.58 -5.21 3.29
C LEU A 66 17.67 -6.25 2.95
N ASP A 67 17.33 -7.28 2.17
CA ASP A 67 18.23 -8.35 1.77
C ASP A 67 19.37 -7.83 0.86
N LYS A 68 19.04 -6.93 -0.07
CA LYS A 68 20.02 -6.29 -0.97
C LYS A 68 20.94 -5.26 -0.30
N SER A 69 20.68 -4.88 0.95
CA SER A 69 21.54 -3.95 1.70
C SER A 69 22.71 -4.64 2.42
N PHE A 70 22.80 -5.97 2.37
CA PHE A 70 23.88 -6.80 2.96
C PHE A 70 24.80 -7.43 1.89
N GLY A 71 24.99 -6.76 0.75
CA GLY A 71 25.92 -7.16 -0.32
C GLY A 71 26.79 -6.01 -0.78
#